data_AF-A0A1Y2IK92-F1
#
_entry.id   AF-A0A1Y2IK92-F1
#
_cell.length_a   1.000
_cell.length_b   1.000
_cell.length_c   1.000
_cell.angle_alpha   90.00
_cell.angle_beta   90.00
_cell.angle_gamma   90.00
#
_symmetry.space_group_name_H-M   'P 1'
#
loop_
_entity.id
_entity.type
_entity.pdbx_description
1 polymer ?
#
loop_
_entity_poly.entity_id
_entity_poly.type
_entity_poly.pdbx_seq_one_letter_code
_entity_poly.pdbx_strand_id
1 'polypeptide(L)'
;MSETTVEYICRRITYHTPLPFAEVSTRLEKALNKSNAGQNLPRVISTAKTKQDIENGLQPIIDGHDFVYAFEVVHSSWLRIYAAPEHIPHAIVYTMGNPNITQEVLRRDIGTGLHVPMKIMLLEDVDEKGTRIIWDDPTTVMPVPGKPVDEELLKVIEGVAEKLERFVQKLIA
;
A
#
# COMPACT_ATOMS: atom_id res chain seq x y z
N MET A 1 34.96 3.31 0.23
CA MET A 1 33.52 3.01 0.39
C MET A 1 33.41 1.87 1.38
N SER A 2 32.45 1.95 2.30
CA SER A 2 32.11 0.85 3.21
C SER A 2 30.67 0.45 2.94
N GLU A 3 30.44 -0.84 2.71
CA GLU A 3 29.11 -1.43 2.58
C GLU A 3 28.62 -1.87 3.96
N THR A 4 27.31 -1.76 4.19
CA THR A 4 26.67 -2.35 5.36
C THR A 4 25.43 -3.08 4.89
N THR A 5 25.38 -4.38 5.21
CA THR A 5 24.30 -5.28 4.81
C THR A 5 23.48 -5.61 6.02
N VAL A 6 22.15 -5.52 5.89
CA VAL A 6 21.20 -5.94 6.92
C VAL A 6 20.26 -6.96 6.30
N GLU A 7 20.32 -8.19 6.80
CA GLU A 7 19.35 -9.23 6.45
C GLU A 7 18.16 -9.13 7.41
N TYR A 8 16.95 -9.32 6.88
CA TYR A 8 15.72 -9.31 7.66
C TYR A 8 14.70 -10.29 7.09
N ILE A 9 13.77 -10.73 7.94
CA ILE A 9 12.71 -11.67 7.59
C ILE A 9 11.45 -10.87 7.30
N CYS A 10 10.90 -11.01 6.10
CA CYS A 10 9.61 -10.43 5.71
C CYS A 10 8.50 -11.47 5.88
N ARG A 11 7.39 -11.08 6.50
CA ARG A 11 6.15 -11.87 6.51
C ARG A 11 5.22 -11.37 5.41
N ARG A 12 4.93 -12.24 4.43
CA ARG A 12 3.92 -11.98 3.40
C ARG A 12 2.58 -12.59 3.81
N ILE A 13 1.52 -11.80 3.68
CA ILE A 13 0.14 -12.22 3.92
C ILE A 13 -0.57 -12.31 2.57
N THR A 14 -1.29 -13.41 2.37
CA THR A 14 -2.11 -13.65 1.19
C THR A 14 -3.49 -14.08 1.65
N TYR A 15 -4.49 -13.29 1.28
CA TYR A 15 -5.89 -13.66 1.41
C TYR A 15 -6.41 -14.15 0.07
N HIS A 16 -7.25 -15.16 0.08
CA HIS A 16 -7.96 -15.68 -1.09
C HIS A 16 -9.45 -15.41 -0.95
N THR A 17 -10.10 -15.04 -2.05
CA THR A 17 -11.54 -14.88 -2.13
C THR A 17 -12.08 -15.47 -3.43
N PRO A 18 -13.28 -16.08 -3.43
CA PRO A 18 -13.95 -16.51 -4.66
C PRO A 18 -14.54 -15.33 -5.45
N LEU A 19 -14.47 -14.09 -4.93
CA LEU A 19 -14.97 -12.92 -5.65
C LEU A 19 -14.14 -12.67 -6.93
N PRO A 20 -14.79 -12.31 -8.05
CA PRO A 20 -14.09 -11.97 -9.29
C PRO A 20 -13.14 -10.79 -9.14
N PHE A 21 -12.05 -10.78 -9.91
CA PHE A 21 -11.03 -9.73 -9.87
C PHE A 21 -11.61 -8.32 -10.01
N ALA A 22 -12.49 -8.12 -11.00
CA ALA A 22 -13.12 -6.84 -11.27
C ALA A 22 -13.98 -6.31 -10.10
N GLU A 23 -14.58 -7.22 -9.33
CA GLU A 23 -15.35 -6.84 -8.15
C GLU A 23 -14.42 -6.41 -7.01
N VAL A 24 -13.38 -7.20 -6.72
CA VAL A 24 -12.40 -6.88 -5.66
C VAL A 24 -11.66 -5.58 -5.98
N SER A 25 -11.25 -5.36 -7.23
CA SER A 25 -10.59 -4.12 -7.65
C SER A 25 -11.51 -2.91 -7.50
N THR A 26 -12.77 -3.00 -7.92
CA THR A 26 -13.76 -1.91 -7.76
C THR A 26 -13.97 -1.57 -6.28
N ARG A 27 -14.10 -2.59 -5.41
CA ARG A 27 -14.22 -2.41 -3.96
C ARG A 27 -12.97 -1.73 -3.38
N LEU A 28 -11.78 -2.19 -3.77
CA LEU A 28 -10.50 -1.62 -3.33
C LEU A 28 -10.38 -0.15 -3.74
N GLU A 29 -10.61 0.16 -5.02
CA GLU A 29 -10.46 1.52 -5.55
C GLU A 29 -11.42 2.52 -4.90
N LYS A 30 -12.65 2.09 -4.62
CA LYS A 30 -13.61 2.88 -3.84
C LYS A 30 -13.11 3.08 -2.41
N ALA A 31 -12.63 2.02 -1.75
CA ALA A 31 -12.14 2.08 -0.38
C ALA A 31 -10.87 2.95 -0.24
N LEU A 32 -10.08 3.09 -1.30
CA LEU A 32 -8.90 3.96 -1.36
C LEU A 32 -9.18 5.39 -1.83
N ASN A 33 -10.46 5.75 -2.02
CA ASN A 33 -10.85 7.06 -2.56
C ASN A 33 -10.12 7.40 -3.88
N LYS A 34 -9.88 6.40 -4.75
CA LYS A 34 -8.98 6.54 -5.92
C LYS A 34 -9.36 7.69 -6.84
N SER A 35 -10.66 7.92 -7.07
CA SER A 35 -11.18 8.99 -7.91
C SER A 35 -10.78 10.39 -7.43
N ASN A 36 -10.67 10.58 -6.13
CA ASN A 36 -10.31 11.86 -5.53
C ASN A 36 -8.82 11.93 -5.16
N ALA A 37 -8.23 10.85 -4.66
CA ALA A 37 -6.83 10.82 -4.24
C ALA A 37 -5.86 10.90 -5.42
N GLY A 38 -6.12 10.18 -6.52
CA GLY A 38 -5.27 10.01 -7.71
C GLY A 38 -4.23 11.10 -7.96
N GLN A 39 -4.55 12.07 -8.83
CA GLN A 39 -3.62 13.16 -9.16
C GLN A 39 -3.51 14.21 -8.06
N ASN A 40 -4.46 14.25 -7.12
CA ASN A 40 -4.49 15.27 -6.08
C ASN A 40 -3.43 15.03 -4.99
N LEU A 41 -3.18 13.78 -4.60
CA LEU A 41 -2.20 13.47 -3.55
C LEU A 41 -0.77 13.88 -3.93
N PRO A 42 -0.22 13.48 -5.09
CA PRO A 42 1.11 13.95 -5.53
C PRO A 42 1.14 15.47 -5.69
N ARG A 43 0.06 16.09 -6.17
CA ARG A 43 -0.05 17.54 -6.34
C ARG A 43 0.04 18.27 -5.00
N VAL A 44 -0.71 17.84 -3.99
CA VAL A 44 -0.66 18.43 -2.64
C VAL A 44 0.74 18.30 -2.06
N ILE A 45 1.33 17.11 -2.10
CA ILE A 45 2.68 16.86 -1.54
C ILE A 45 3.75 17.70 -2.24
N SER A 46 3.70 17.84 -3.57
CA SER A 46 4.72 18.57 -4.35
C SER A 46 4.57 20.10 -4.31
N THR A 47 3.37 20.62 -4.07
CA THR A 47 3.10 22.07 -4.13
C THR A 47 3.03 22.75 -2.77
N ALA A 48 2.74 22.01 -1.70
CA ALA A 48 2.65 22.55 -0.35
C ALA A 48 3.96 23.24 0.08
N LYS A 49 3.83 24.37 0.78
CA LYS A 49 4.97 25.15 1.32
C LYS A 49 4.99 25.18 2.83
N THR A 50 3.84 24.96 3.46
CA THR A 50 3.69 24.94 4.90
C THR A 50 3.06 23.63 5.37
N LYS A 51 3.20 23.34 6.68
CA LYS A 51 2.47 22.25 7.32
C LYS A 51 0.96 22.39 7.14
N GLN A 52 0.43 23.61 7.21
CA GLN A 52 -0.99 23.89 7.06
C GLN A 52 -1.47 23.60 5.62
N ASP A 53 -0.65 23.87 4.61
CA ASP A 53 -0.98 23.54 3.21
C ASP A 53 -1.13 22.03 3.03
N ILE A 54 -0.24 21.26 3.65
CA ILE A 54 -0.31 19.79 3.65
C ILE A 54 -1.60 19.34 4.34
N GLU A 55 -1.85 19.80 5.57
CA GLU A 55 -3.02 19.37 6.35
C GLU A 55 -4.34 19.73 5.64
N ASN A 56 -4.48 20.96 5.15
CA ASN A 56 -5.66 21.41 4.43
C ASN A 56 -5.83 20.69 3.08
N GLY A 57 -4.74 20.47 2.35
CA GLY A 57 -4.78 19.79 1.06
C GLY A 57 -5.08 18.29 1.16
N LEU A 58 -4.64 17.65 2.24
CA LEU A 58 -4.85 16.23 2.49
C LEU A 58 -6.23 15.92 3.09
N GLN A 59 -6.82 16.85 3.85
CA GLN A 59 -8.12 16.64 4.48
C GLN A 59 -9.21 16.13 3.52
N PRO A 60 -9.45 16.75 2.35
CA PRO A 60 -10.44 16.24 1.40
C PRO A 60 -10.02 14.93 0.72
N ILE A 61 -8.72 14.61 0.67
CA ILE A 61 -8.21 13.37 0.08
C ILE A 61 -8.44 12.19 1.03
N ILE A 62 -8.12 12.40 2.31
CA ILE A 62 -8.26 11.40 3.36
C ILE A 62 -9.73 11.17 3.68
N ASP A 63 -10.51 12.22 3.92
CA ASP A 63 -11.98 12.16 4.13
C ASP A 63 -12.48 10.96 4.98
N GLY A 64 -11.80 10.68 6.09
CA GLY A 64 -12.15 9.57 7.00
C GLY A 64 -11.72 8.17 6.53
N HIS A 65 -11.09 8.03 5.37
CA HIS A 65 -10.50 6.78 4.90
C HIS A 65 -9.24 6.41 5.70
N ASP A 66 -9.11 5.13 6.05
CA ASP A 66 -7.91 4.61 6.72
C ASP A 66 -6.67 4.69 5.82
N PHE A 67 -6.85 4.45 4.51
CA PHE A 67 -5.81 4.52 3.49
C PHE A 67 -6.33 5.23 2.25
N VAL A 68 -5.45 5.94 1.55
CA VAL A 68 -5.75 6.57 0.26
C VAL A 68 -4.84 6.06 -0.83
N TYR A 69 -5.34 6.08 -2.06
CA TYR A 69 -4.60 5.72 -3.26
C TYR A 69 -3.46 6.71 -3.52
N ALA A 70 -2.28 6.19 -3.89
CA ALA A 70 -1.17 7.00 -4.40
C ALA A 70 -0.95 6.77 -5.90
N PHE A 71 -0.63 5.54 -6.28
CA PHE A 71 -0.48 5.14 -7.68
C PHE A 71 -0.62 3.62 -7.82
N GLU A 72 -0.65 3.10 -9.04
CA GLU A 72 -0.65 1.67 -9.30
C GLU A 72 0.26 1.29 -10.47
N VAL A 73 0.63 0.02 -10.50
CA VAL A 73 1.30 -0.61 -11.63
C VAL A 73 0.46 -1.80 -12.05
N VAL A 74 -0.11 -1.74 -13.26
CA VAL A 74 -0.89 -2.83 -13.87
C VAL A 74 0.09 -3.76 -14.58
N HIS A 75 0.62 -4.74 -13.85
CA HIS A 75 1.63 -5.67 -14.36
C HIS A 75 1.15 -6.47 -15.58
N SER A 76 -0.10 -6.93 -15.53
CA SER A 76 -0.67 -7.70 -16.64
C SER A 76 -0.74 -6.90 -17.95
N SER A 77 -0.92 -5.58 -17.88
CA SER A 77 -1.02 -4.72 -19.07
C SER A 77 0.25 -4.73 -19.91
N TRP A 78 1.39 -4.43 -19.28
CA TRP A 78 2.67 -4.40 -20.00
C TRP A 78 3.20 -5.81 -20.32
N LEU A 79 2.90 -6.80 -19.48
CA LEU A 79 3.25 -8.20 -19.76
C LEU A 79 2.51 -8.75 -20.99
N ARG A 80 1.24 -8.41 -21.19
CA ARG A 80 0.49 -8.80 -22.41
C ARG A 80 1.12 -8.28 -23.69
N ILE A 81 1.72 -7.09 -23.63
CA ILE A 81 2.45 -6.50 -24.78
C ILE A 81 3.78 -7.24 -24.98
N TYR A 82 4.49 -7.56 -23.90
CA TYR A 82 5.82 -8.15 -23.96
C TYR A 82 5.82 -9.63 -24.35
N ALA A 83 4.89 -10.42 -23.81
CA ALA A 83 4.92 -11.88 -23.92
C ALA A 83 4.21 -12.45 -25.17
N ALA A 84 3.40 -11.65 -25.91
CA ALA A 84 2.46 -12.16 -26.92
C ALA A 84 1.49 -13.23 -26.30
N PRO A 85 0.45 -13.75 -26.98
CA PRO A 85 -0.89 -13.93 -26.41
C PRO A 85 -1.11 -15.20 -25.57
N GLU A 86 -0.30 -15.44 -24.54
CA GLU A 86 -0.73 -16.29 -23.44
C GLU A 86 -1.70 -15.52 -22.54
N HIS A 87 -2.71 -16.22 -22.01
CA HIS A 87 -3.64 -15.64 -21.06
C HIS A 87 -2.86 -15.21 -19.81
N ILE A 88 -2.58 -13.90 -19.69
CA ILE A 88 -1.95 -13.30 -18.51
C ILE A 88 -3.06 -12.90 -17.54
N PRO A 89 -3.15 -13.54 -16.35
CA PRO A 89 -4.12 -13.17 -15.32
C PRO A 89 -3.98 -11.70 -14.93
N HIS A 90 -5.07 -11.06 -14.50
CA HIS A 90 -4.99 -9.70 -14.00
C HIS A 90 -4.07 -9.60 -12.78
N ALA A 91 -3.12 -8.66 -12.83
CA ALA A 91 -2.14 -8.44 -11.79
C ALA A 91 -1.90 -6.93 -11.64
N ILE A 92 -2.33 -6.36 -10.52
CA ILE A 92 -2.19 -4.92 -10.23
C ILE A 92 -1.58 -4.75 -8.85
N VAL A 93 -0.51 -3.94 -8.76
CA VAL A 93 0.04 -3.48 -7.48
C VAL A 93 -0.44 -2.07 -7.23
N TYR A 94 -1.25 -1.90 -6.20
CA TYR A 94 -1.69 -0.61 -5.67
C TYR A 94 -0.71 -0.15 -4.61
N THR A 95 -0.23 1.07 -4.75
CA THR A 95 0.53 1.78 -3.74
C THR A 95 -0.40 2.74 -3.01
N MET A 96 -0.46 2.62 -1.69
CA MET A 96 -1.45 3.29 -0.85
C MET A 96 -0.90 3.61 0.53
N GLY A 97 -1.51 4.57 1.21
CA GLY A 97 -1.13 4.90 2.57
C GLY A 97 -1.97 6.04 3.12
N ASN A 98 -1.75 6.39 4.37
CA ASN A 98 -2.34 7.57 4.97
C ASN A 98 -1.22 8.57 5.26
N PRO A 99 -1.13 9.70 4.54
CA PRO A 99 -0.03 10.64 4.71
C PRO A 99 0.10 11.18 6.15
N ASN A 100 -0.99 11.24 6.93
CA ASN A 100 -0.94 11.64 8.33
C ASN A 100 -0.18 10.62 9.21
N ILE A 101 -0.31 9.33 8.89
CA ILE A 101 0.42 8.25 9.56
C ILE A 101 1.84 8.14 8.97
N THR A 102 1.97 8.22 7.65
CA THR A 102 3.25 8.12 6.94
C THR A 102 4.25 9.17 7.44
N GLN A 103 3.83 10.41 7.68
CA GLN A 103 4.74 11.43 8.23
C GLN A 103 5.27 11.07 9.63
N GLU A 104 4.49 10.37 10.44
CA GLU A 104 4.89 10.00 11.80
C GLU A 104 5.94 8.89 11.74
N VAL A 105 5.66 7.86 10.94
CA VAL A 105 6.59 6.76 10.65
C VAL A 105 7.92 7.29 10.09
N LEU A 106 7.87 8.18 9.09
CA LEU A 106 9.08 8.73 8.46
C LEU A 106 9.88 9.68 9.37
N ARG A 107 9.24 10.39 10.30
CA ARG A 107 9.94 11.23 11.28
C ARG A 107 10.73 10.41 12.29
N ARG A 108 10.24 9.23 12.64
CA ARG A 108 10.88 8.32 13.60
C ARG A 108 11.99 7.52 12.96
N ASP A 109 11.74 6.97 11.79
CA ASP A 109 12.77 6.33 10.97
C ASP A 109 12.53 6.59 9.48
N ILE A 110 13.32 7.49 8.90
CA ILE A 110 13.25 7.83 7.47
C ILE A 110 13.58 6.63 6.57
N GLY A 111 14.31 5.63 7.08
CA GLY A 111 14.66 4.40 6.36
C GLY A 111 13.44 3.54 6.03
N THR A 112 12.33 3.72 6.76
CA THR A 112 11.04 3.08 6.44
C THR A 112 10.48 3.53 5.09
N GLY A 113 11.01 4.61 4.50
CA GLY A 113 10.69 5.10 3.16
C GLY A 113 10.82 4.07 2.02
N LEU A 114 11.55 2.97 2.22
CA LEU A 114 11.56 1.85 1.28
C LEU A 114 10.24 1.06 1.25
N HIS A 115 9.45 1.16 2.33
CA HIS A 115 8.23 0.41 2.56
C HIS A 115 6.98 1.29 2.72
N VAL A 116 7.14 2.61 2.81
CA VAL A 116 6.03 3.58 2.78
C VAL A 116 6.06 4.44 1.51
N PRO A 117 4.92 4.69 0.85
CA PRO A 117 3.61 4.06 1.06
C PRO A 117 3.61 2.54 0.85
N MET A 118 2.66 1.87 1.51
CA MET A 118 2.51 0.41 1.49
C MET A 118 1.96 -0.07 0.15
N LYS A 119 2.12 -1.37 -0.12
CA LYS A 119 1.67 -2.01 -1.36
C LYS A 119 0.67 -3.14 -1.06
N ILE A 120 -0.42 -3.18 -1.82
CA ILE A 120 -1.27 -4.36 -1.97
C ILE A 120 -1.24 -4.79 -3.44
N MET A 121 -1.08 -6.09 -3.68
CA MET A 121 -1.26 -6.69 -4.99
C MET A 121 -2.61 -7.40 -5.05
N LEU A 122 -3.39 -7.10 -6.08
CA LEU A 122 -4.48 -7.95 -6.52
C LEU A 122 -3.96 -8.84 -7.64
N LEU A 123 -4.23 -10.14 -7.51
CA LEU A 123 -3.83 -11.15 -8.49
C LEU A 123 -4.99 -12.10 -8.75
N GLU A 124 -5.48 -12.12 -9.99
CA GLU A 124 -6.47 -13.09 -10.44
C GLU A 124 -5.89 -14.51 -10.41
N ASP A 125 -6.72 -15.48 -10.02
CA ASP A 125 -6.33 -16.87 -10.10
C ASP A 125 -6.27 -17.35 -11.56
N VAL A 126 -5.42 -18.34 -11.81
CA VAL A 126 -5.16 -18.84 -13.18
C VAL A 126 -6.42 -19.44 -13.82
N ASP A 127 -7.35 -19.94 -13.01
CA ASP A 127 -8.63 -20.49 -13.48
C ASP A 127 -9.77 -19.45 -13.49
N GLU A 128 -9.47 -18.18 -13.22
CA GLU A 128 -10.40 -17.04 -13.16
C GLU A 128 -11.51 -17.18 -12.09
N LYS A 129 -11.38 -18.11 -11.14
CA LYS A 129 -12.41 -18.38 -10.11
C LYS A 129 -12.21 -17.65 -8.80
N GLY A 130 -11.28 -16.72 -8.75
CA GLY A 130 -10.99 -16.00 -7.53
C GLY A 130 -9.91 -14.95 -7.68
N THR A 131 -9.65 -14.29 -6.56
CA THR A 131 -8.67 -13.23 -6.44
C THR A 131 -7.84 -13.44 -5.19
N ARG A 132 -6.53 -13.27 -5.33
CA ARG A 132 -5.59 -13.17 -4.22
C ARG A 132 -5.29 -11.71 -3.92
N ILE A 133 -5.34 -11.36 -2.64
CA ILE A 133 -4.95 -10.06 -2.10
C ILE A 133 -3.67 -10.29 -1.30
N ILE A 134 -2.57 -9.67 -1.72
CA ILE A 134 -1.23 -9.97 -1.22
C ILE A 134 -0.57 -8.69 -0.72
N TRP A 135 0.03 -8.73 0.46
CA TRP A 135 0.86 -7.65 0.98
C TRP A 135 1.95 -8.18 1.91
N ASP A 136 2.95 -7.34 2.15
CA ASP A 136 3.98 -7.62 3.16
C ASP A 136 3.60 -6.92 4.47
N ASP A 137 3.72 -7.63 5.57
CA ASP A 137 3.33 -7.16 6.89
C ASP A 137 4.25 -6.03 7.36
N PRO A 138 3.70 -4.81 7.60
CA PRO A 138 4.51 -3.66 7.96
C PRO A 138 5.30 -3.88 9.26
N THR A 139 4.84 -4.72 10.19
CA THR A 139 5.54 -5.06 11.45
C THR A 139 6.85 -5.83 11.22
N THR A 140 7.05 -6.39 10.03
CA THR A 140 8.25 -7.18 9.70
C THR A 140 9.20 -6.47 8.73
N VAL A 141 8.72 -5.47 7.98
CA VAL A 141 9.52 -4.78 6.95
C VAL A 141 9.89 -3.35 7.34
N MET A 142 9.15 -2.68 8.22
CA MET A 142 9.45 -1.30 8.63
C MET A 142 10.43 -1.21 9.80
N PRO A 143 10.39 -2.10 10.83
CA PRO A 143 11.44 -2.12 11.85
C PRO A 143 12.73 -2.69 11.26
N VAL A 144 13.71 -1.83 10.96
CA VAL A 144 15.00 -2.28 10.42
C VAL A 144 15.86 -2.86 11.56
N PRO A 145 16.33 -4.12 11.44
CA PRO A 145 17.24 -4.68 12.43
C PRO A 145 18.54 -3.87 12.56
N GLY A 146 19.11 -3.81 13.76
CA GLY A 146 20.39 -3.13 14.01
C GLY A 146 20.30 -1.69 14.49
N LYS A 147 19.09 -1.15 14.68
CA LYS A 147 18.85 0.08 15.46
C LYS A 147 18.22 -0.25 16.81
N PRO A 148 18.41 0.60 17.84
CA PRO A 148 17.58 0.53 19.04
C PRO A 148 16.10 0.55 18.66
N VAL A 149 15.32 -0.29 19.32
CA VAL A 149 13.88 -0.38 19.08
C VAL A 149 13.21 0.93 19.52
N ASP A 150 12.55 1.62 18.59
CA ASP A 150 11.61 2.70 18.92
C ASP A 150 10.24 2.05 19.19
N GLU A 151 9.89 1.89 20.46
CA GLU A 151 8.63 1.28 20.89
C GLU A 151 7.39 2.03 20.39
N GLU A 152 7.48 3.35 20.25
CA GLU A 152 6.37 4.15 19.75
C GLU A 152 6.20 3.99 18.23
N LEU A 153 7.31 3.87 17.49
CA LEU A 153 7.27 3.49 16.08
C LEU A 153 6.61 2.10 15.91
N LEU A 154 6.98 1.14 16.75
CA LEU A 154 6.38 -0.20 16.72
C LEU A 154 4.86 -0.15 16.95
N LYS A 155 4.39 0.56 17.96
CA LYS A 155 2.95 0.71 18.24
C LYS A 155 2.19 1.33 17.05
N VAL A 156 2.78 2.34 16.40
CA VAL A 156 2.19 2.94 15.20
C VAL A 156 2.09 1.91 14.07
N ILE A 157 3.16 1.15 13.83
CA ILE A 157 3.22 0.12 12.78
C ILE A 157 2.23 -1.02 13.07
N GLU A 158 2.11 -1.48 14.31
CA GLU A 158 1.13 -2.48 14.74
C GLU A 158 -0.29 -2.00 14.48
N GLY A 159 -0.62 -0.76 14.85
CA GLY A 159 -1.92 -0.16 14.56
C GLY A 159 -2.21 -0.07 13.05
N VAL A 160 -1.19 0.19 12.23
CA VAL A 160 -1.31 0.16 10.77
C VAL A 160 -1.57 -1.25 10.26
N ALA A 161 -0.86 -2.25 10.78
CA ALA A 161 -1.03 -3.65 10.40
C ALA A 161 -2.45 -4.13 10.66
N GLU A 162 -2.99 -3.85 11.85
CA GLU A 162 -4.36 -4.21 12.19
C GLU A 162 -5.40 -3.50 11.30
N LYS A 163 -5.18 -2.21 11.01
CA LYS A 163 -6.05 -1.47 10.08
C LYS A 163 -6.01 -2.06 8.69
N LEU A 164 -4.84 -2.47 8.22
CA LEU A 164 -4.65 -3.08 6.91
C LEU A 164 -5.37 -4.43 6.82
N GLU A 165 -5.25 -5.26 7.85
CA GLU A 165 -5.97 -6.54 7.89
C GLU A 165 -7.49 -6.35 7.89
N ARG A 166 -8.03 -5.46 8.75
CA ARG A 166 -9.46 -5.13 8.75
C ARG A 166 -9.93 -4.52 7.43
N PHE A 167 -9.08 -3.70 6.81
CA PHE A 167 -9.34 -3.12 5.50
C PHE A 167 -9.49 -4.21 4.44
N VAL A 168 -8.54 -5.14 4.35
CA VAL A 168 -8.59 -6.26 3.40
C VAL A 168 -9.78 -7.18 3.67
N GLN A 169 -10.06 -7.51 4.93
CA GLN A 169 -11.21 -8.33 5.31
C GLN A 169 -12.54 -7.74 4.80
N LYS A 170 -12.72 -6.41 4.88
CA LYS A 170 -13.91 -5.73 4.33
C LYS A 170 -14.02 -5.81 2.80
N LEU A 171 -12.89 -5.93 2.09
CA LEU A 171 -12.92 -6.05 0.62
C LEU A 171 -13.44 -7.40 0.17
N ILE A 172 -13.14 -8.46 0.94
CA ILE A 172 -13.43 -9.84 0.58
C ILE A 172 -14.66 -10.44 1.27
N ALA A 173 -15.27 -9.71 2.19
CA ALA A 173 -16.51 -10.08 2.89
C ALA A 173 -17.76 -9.97 1.99
#